data_AF-A0A1G4XHE8-F1
#
_entry.id   AF-A0A1G4XHE8-F1
#
_cell.length_a   1.000
_cell.length_b   1.000
_cell.length_c   1.000
_cell.angle_alpha   90.00
_cell.angle_beta   90.00
_cell.angle_gamma   90.00
#
_symmetry.space_group_name_H-M   'P 1'
#
loop_
_entity.id
_entity.type
_entity.pdbx_description
1 polymer ?
#
loop_
_entity_poly.entity_id
_entity_poly.type
_entity_poly.pdbx_seq_one_letter_code
_entity_poly.pdbx_strand_id
1 'polypeptide(L)'
;MKSILELQIAVMNGDKSGVHTVLGEIDRRTENEMFLRAGEHFGFATTECGGRRITFLPLLGVVFGYSDPSGLRKLVDRYDLEAYQIGAYGQNVRHILIEAFGIHKKSAHATFVTWQTFLVAGMVSTTAAADAIKLYLLQAEKAARVAAGTLEVKRDQSRFDSAAKVVNLISKAERIKDQKLREFALRHIDDLLDGALELGKQGDLFS
;
A
#
# COMPACT_ATOMS: atom_id res chain seq x y z
N MET A 1 -8.48 7.78 -14.42
CA MET A 1 -7.63 7.40 -13.28
C MET A 1 -6.46 6.65 -13.88
N LYS A 2 -5.28 7.25 -13.86
CA LYS A 2 -4.09 6.52 -14.31
C LYS A 2 -3.84 5.31 -13.43
N SER A 3 -3.42 4.24 -14.07
CA SER A 3 -3.47 2.89 -13.54
C SER A 3 -2.17 2.48 -12.86
N ILE A 4 -2.20 1.45 -11.99
CA ILE A 4 -0.96 0.98 -11.35
C ILE A 4 0.04 0.45 -12.37
N LEU A 5 -0.46 -0.02 -13.53
CA LEU A 5 0.34 -0.44 -14.67
C LEU A 5 1.09 0.74 -15.30
N GLU A 6 0.47 1.92 -15.37
CA GLU A 6 1.14 3.12 -15.90
C GLU A 6 2.23 3.60 -14.94
N LEU A 7 2.01 3.49 -13.62
CA LEU A 7 3.07 3.70 -12.63
C LEU A 7 4.22 2.71 -12.84
N GLN A 8 3.91 1.43 -13.04
CA GLN A 8 4.93 0.39 -13.29
C GLN A 8 5.72 0.68 -14.57
N ILE A 9 5.05 1.07 -15.66
CA ILE A 9 5.70 1.44 -16.92
C ILE A 9 6.61 2.65 -16.71
N ALA A 10 6.13 3.70 -16.05
CA ALA A 10 6.92 4.90 -15.77
C ALA A 10 8.17 4.57 -14.94
N VAL A 11 8.01 3.73 -13.91
CA VAL A 11 9.11 3.23 -13.08
C VAL A 11 10.12 2.41 -13.90
N MET A 12 9.66 1.50 -14.75
CA MET A 12 10.52 0.68 -15.60
C MET A 12 11.32 1.52 -16.60
N ASN A 13 10.73 2.59 -17.11
CA ASN A 13 11.38 3.53 -18.03
C ASN A 13 12.27 4.56 -17.31
N GLY A 14 12.29 4.58 -15.98
CA GLY A 14 12.97 5.63 -15.21
C GLY A 14 12.38 7.02 -15.41
N ASP A 15 11.13 7.11 -15.88
CA ASP A 15 10.45 8.37 -16.17
C ASP A 15 9.91 8.99 -14.88
N LYS A 16 10.74 9.84 -14.26
CA LYS A 16 10.39 10.58 -13.04
C LYS A 16 9.13 11.45 -13.23
N SER A 17 8.95 12.08 -14.40
CA SER A 17 7.78 12.94 -14.66
C SER A 17 6.50 12.12 -14.78
N GLY A 18 6.57 10.98 -15.46
CA GLY A 18 5.49 10.00 -15.52
C GLY A 18 5.08 9.50 -14.14
N VAL A 19 6.05 9.17 -13.27
CA VAL A 19 5.79 8.77 -11.88
C VAL A 19 5.04 9.87 -11.12
N HIS A 20 5.52 11.12 -11.13
CA HIS A 20 4.82 12.22 -10.45
C HIS A 20 3.43 12.48 -11.01
N THR A 21 3.25 12.34 -12.33
CA THR A 21 1.94 12.54 -12.95
C THR A 21 0.93 11.52 -12.44
N VAL A 22 1.31 10.24 -12.35
CA VAL A 22 0.42 9.20 -11.84
C VAL A 22 0.15 9.40 -10.34
N LEU A 23 1.18 9.68 -9.55
CA LEU A 23 1.03 9.89 -8.11
C LEU A 23 0.17 11.13 -7.79
N GLY A 24 0.29 12.21 -8.58
CA GLY A 24 -0.47 13.43 -8.40
C GLY A 24 -1.96 13.33 -8.71
N GLU A 25 -2.38 12.29 -9.44
CA GLU A 25 -3.80 12.01 -9.71
C GLU A 25 -4.51 11.31 -8.55
N ILE A 26 -3.77 10.75 -7.59
CA ILE A 26 -4.35 10.05 -6.44
C ILE A 26 -4.77 11.08 -5.39
N ASP A 27 -6.05 11.08 -5.03
CA ASP A 27 -6.53 11.99 -4.00
C ASP A 27 -5.99 11.60 -2.61
N ARG A 28 -5.72 12.62 -1.79
CA ARG A 28 -5.09 12.48 -0.47
C ARG A 28 -5.88 11.58 0.50
N ARG A 29 -7.21 11.56 0.40
CA ARG A 29 -8.04 10.72 1.27
C ARG A 29 -7.83 9.24 0.91
N THR A 30 -7.86 8.92 -0.37
CA THR A 30 -7.56 7.57 -0.87
C THR A 30 -6.13 7.15 -0.53
N GLU A 31 -5.13 8.02 -0.69
CA GLU A 31 -3.75 7.70 -0.28
C GLU A 31 -3.66 7.31 1.20
N ASN A 32 -4.26 8.11 2.09
CA ASN A 32 -4.23 7.86 3.53
C ASN A 32 -4.97 6.57 3.90
N GLU A 33 -6.12 6.31 3.29
CA GLU A 33 -6.91 5.10 3.55
C GLU A 33 -6.17 3.85 3.07
N MET A 34 -5.65 3.86 1.85
CA MET A 34 -4.92 2.72 1.29
C MET A 34 -3.63 2.45 2.06
N PHE A 35 -2.94 3.49 2.53
CA PHE A 35 -1.72 3.29 3.30
C PHE A 35 -1.97 2.73 4.70
N LEU A 36 -3.06 3.13 5.36
CA LEU A 36 -3.50 2.51 6.61
C LEU A 36 -3.74 1.01 6.42
N ARG A 37 -4.45 0.64 5.36
CA ARG A 37 -4.79 -0.75 5.05
C ARG A 37 -3.57 -1.59 4.71
N ALA A 38 -2.63 -1.04 3.94
CA ALA A 38 -1.36 -1.69 3.68
C ALA A 38 -0.58 -1.91 5.00
N GLY A 39 -0.56 -0.91 5.89
CA GLY A 39 0.01 -1.04 7.23
C GLY A 39 -0.62 -2.17 8.04
N GLU A 40 -1.94 -2.24 7.99
CA GLU A 40 -2.74 -3.28 8.65
C GLU A 40 -2.57 -4.68 8.06
N HIS A 41 -2.36 -4.81 6.75
CA HIS A 41 -2.19 -6.09 6.06
C HIS A 41 -0.75 -6.61 6.20
N PHE A 42 0.26 -5.76 6.02
CA PHE A 42 1.68 -6.14 6.10
C PHE A 42 2.29 -5.96 7.50
N GLY A 43 1.51 -5.52 8.48
CA GLY A 43 1.93 -5.46 9.89
C GLY A 43 2.91 -4.32 10.23
N PHE A 44 2.81 -3.17 9.56
CA PHE A 44 3.62 -1.99 9.89
C PHE A 44 2.78 -0.82 10.41
N ALA A 45 3.34 -0.08 11.36
CA ALA A 45 2.67 1.06 11.96
C ALA A 45 2.53 2.21 10.95
N THR A 46 1.41 2.93 11.02
CA THR A 46 1.20 4.20 10.33
C THR A 46 0.56 5.19 11.27
N THR A 47 0.81 6.48 11.06
CA THR A 47 0.14 7.55 11.82
C THR A 47 -0.20 8.71 10.90
N GLU A 48 -1.20 9.50 11.27
CA GLU A 48 -1.58 10.69 10.53
C GLU A 48 -0.94 11.93 11.13
N CYS A 49 -0.28 12.72 10.28
CA CYS A 49 0.37 13.97 10.66
C CYS A 49 0.21 14.99 9.54
N GLY A 50 -0.31 16.18 9.84
CA GLY A 50 -0.48 17.24 8.85
C GLY A 50 -1.39 16.86 7.66
N GLY A 51 -2.41 16.01 7.90
CA GLY A 51 -3.30 15.50 6.85
C GLY A 51 -2.67 14.45 5.92
N ARG A 52 -1.47 13.97 6.25
CA ARG A 52 -0.78 12.88 5.54
C ARG A 52 -0.62 11.69 6.47
N ARG A 53 -0.87 10.49 5.96
CA ARG A 53 -0.47 9.26 6.63
C ARG A 53 0.98 8.94 6.32
N ILE A 54 1.75 8.72 7.36
CA ILE A 54 3.19 8.45 7.28
C ILE A 54 3.53 7.15 8.01
N THR A 55 4.63 6.52 7.59
CA THR A 55 5.29 5.44 8.32
C THR A 55 6.78 5.75 8.49
N PHE A 56 7.44 5.03 9.40
CA PHE A 56 8.88 5.14 9.61
C PHE A 56 9.64 4.32 8.55
N LEU A 57 10.54 4.96 7.81
CA LEU A 57 11.24 4.36 6.66
C LEU A 57 11.91 3.01 6.97
N PRO A 58 12.59 2.80 8.12
CA PRO A 58 13.14 1.49 8.46
C PRO A 58 12.10 0.40 8.66
N LEU A 59 10.91 0.70 9.18
CA LEU A 59 9.83 -0.29 9.28
C LEU A 59 9.38 -0.73 7.89
N LEU A 60 9.26 0.24 6.97
CA LEU A 60 8.96 -0.07 5.57
C LEU A 60 10.06 -0.91 4.92
N GLY A 61 11.33 -0.62 5.22
CA GLY A 61 12.47 -1.42 4.75
C GLY A 61 12.34 -2.89 5.11
N VAL A 62 11.97 -3.18 6.37
CA VAL A 62 11.75 -4.54 6.86
C VAL A 62 10.60 -5.23 6.12
N VAL A 63 9.48 -4.52 5.89
CA VAL A 63 8.32 -5.04 5.16
C VAL A 63 8.69 -5.45 3.74
N PHE A 64 9.55 -4.68 3.08
CA PHE A 64 10.09 -5.00 1.75
C PHE A 64 11.28 -5.97 1.78
N GLY A 65 11.63 -6.55 2.94
CA GLY A 65 12.72 -7.53 3.05
C GLY A 65 14.12 -6.95 2.84
N TYR A 66 14.30 -5.64 2.97
CA TYR A 66 15.62 -5.02 2.94
C TYR A 66 16.36 -5.24 4.25
N SER A 67 17.67 -5.51 4.17
CA SER A 67 18.56 -5.57 5.35
C SER A 67 18.69 -4.21 6.06
N ASP A 68 18.54 -3.12 5.32
CA ASP A 68 18.69 -1.76 5.81
C ASP A 68 17.89 -0.77 4.93
N PRO A 69 17.54 0.43 5.44
CA PRO A 69 16.68 1.37 4.74
C PRO A 69 17.38 2.14 3.60
N SER A 70 18.67 1.92 3.31
CA SER A 70 19.39 2.70 2.29
C SER A 70 18.84 2.47 0.89
N GLY A 71 18.39 1.26 0.57
CA GLY A 71 17.73 0.94 -0.70
C GLY A 71 16.49 1.80 -0.92
N LEU A 72 15.60 1.86 0.08
CA LEU A 72 14.41 2.70 0.02
C LEU A 72 14.75 4.19 0.01
N ARG A 73 15.77 4.64 0.76
CA ARG A 73 16.20 6.05 0.73
C ARG A 73 16.65 6.48 -0.67
N LYS A 74 17.43 5.65 -1.36
CA LYS A 74 17.84 5.91 -2.75
C LYS A 74 16.64 5.98 -3.70
N LEU A 75 15.57 5.23 -3.45
CA LEU A 75 14.34 5.31 -4.25
C LEU A 75 13.59 6.61 -4.00
N VAL A 76 13.47 7.01 -2.74
CA VAL A 76 12.89 8.31 -2.35
C VAL A 76 13.63 9.44 -3.05
N ASP A 77 14.97 9.44 -3.01
CA ASP A 77 15.77 10.50 -3.65
C ASP A 77 15.68 10.45 -5.18
N ARG A 78 15.73 9.26 -5.78
CA ARG A 78 15.67 9.07 -7.25
C ARG A 78 14.37 9.58 -7.85
N TYR A 79 13.26 9.28 -7.20
CA TYR A 79 11.92 9.66 -7.68
C TYR A 79 11.35 10.89 -6.97
N ASP A 80 12.13 11.53 -6.09
CA ASP A 80 11.75 12.75 -5.35
C ASP A 80 10.41 12.57 -4.62
N LEU A 81 10.32 11.44 -3.93
CA LEU A 81 9.10 11.04 -3.22
C LEU A 81 8.99 11.82 -1.92
N GLU A 82 7.75 12.06 -1.50
CA GLU A 82 7.48 12.81 -0.29
C GLU A 82 8.03 12.08 0.95
N ALA A 83 9.04 12.68 1.58
CA ALA A 83 9.68 12.19 2.79
C ALA A 83 9.96 13.32 3.78
N TYR A 84 9.75 13.04 5.06
CA TYR A 84 9.88 14.02 6.13
C TYR A 84 10.89 13.56 7.16
N GLN A 85 11.82 14.44 7.51
CA GLN A 85 12.72 14.18 8.63
C GLN A 85 12.03 14.57 9.94
N ILE A 86 12.32 13.83 11.01
CA ILE A 86 11.80 14.11 12.34
C ILE A 86 12.09 15.54 12.83
N GLY A 87 13.20 16.13 12.37
CA GLY A 87 13.58 17.50 12.68
C GLY A 87 12.70 18.57 12.02
N ALA A 88 11.92 18.22 11.00
CA ALA A 88 10.98 19.14 10.36
C ALA A 88 9.72 19.39 11.21
N TYR A 89 9.48 18.58 12.25
CA TYR A 89 8.31 18.69 13.12
C TYR A 89 8.62 19.44 14.42
N GLY A 90 7.64 20.21 14.90
CA GLY A 90 7.70 20.83 16.23
C GLY A 90 7.75 19.80 17.36
N GLN A 91 8.19 20.22 18.56
CA GLN A 91 8.47 19.31 19.68
C GLN A 91 7.30 18.38 20.05
N ASN A 92 6.07 18.90 20.07
CA ASN A 92 4.88 18.11 20.41
C ASN A 92 4.64 16.96 19.42
N VAL A 93 4.69 17.28 18.11
CA VAL A 93 4.51 16.28 17.05
C VAL A 93 5.66 15.27 17.07
N ARG A 94 6.89 15.73 17.30
CA ARG A 94 8.05 14.85 17.45
C ARG A 94 7.86 13.83 18.57
N HIS A 95 7.32 14.24 19.73
CA HIS A 95 7.05 13.32 20.84
C HIS A 95 6.06 12.22 20.43
N ILE A 96 4.96 12.61 19.80
CA ILE A 96 3.93 11.67 19.31
C ILE A 96 4.52 10.68 18.31
N LEU A 97 5.34 11.14 17.36
CA LEU A 97 5.95 10.26 16.37
C LEU A 97 6.98 9.30 17.00
N ILE A 98 7.75 9.78 17.98
CA ILE A 98 8.71 8.94 18.72
C ILE A 98 7.98 7.80 19.43
N GLU A 99 6.87 8.12 20.10
CA GLU A 99 6.06 7.15 20.82
C GLU A 99 5.37 6.18 19.85
N ALA A 100 4.68 6.69 18.83
CA ALA A 100 3.91 5.89 17.88
C ALA A 100 4.77 4.87 17.11
N PHE A 101 6.03 5.19 16.83
CA PHE A 101 6.94 4.33 16.08
C PHE A 101 8.03 3.68 16.94
N GLY A 102 8.00 3.85 18.27
CA GLY A 102 9.01 3.29 19.17
C GLY A 102 10.45 3.77 18.87
N ILE A 103 10.60 4.99 18.36
CA ILE A 103 11.90 5.53 17.94
C ILE A 103 12.71 5.88 19.19
N HIS A 104 14.03 5.65 19.17
CA HIS A 104 14.88 6.09 20.26
C HIS A 104 14.86 7.62 20.41
N LYS A 105 14.67 8.15 21.63
CA LYS A 105 14.49 9.60 21.91
C LYS A 105 15.61 10.49 21.36
N LYS A 106 16.84 9.96 21.25
CA LYS A 106 18.01 10.68 20.71
C LYS A 106 18.15 10.59 19.18
N SER A 107 17.24 9.89 18.49
CA SER A 107 17.29 9.79 17.03
C SER A 107 16.97 11.15 16.40
N ALA A 108 17.96 11.73 15.73
CA ALA A 108 17.84 13.00 15.02
C ALA A 108 17.51 12.83 13.53
N HIS A 109 17.71 11.62 12.98
CA HIS A 109 17.64 11.35 11.54
C HIS A 109 16.50 10.39 11.16
N ALA A 110 15.51 10.23 12.03
CA ALA A 110 14.34 9.43 11.68
C ALA A 110 13.63 10.04 10.47
N THR A 111 13.41 9.22 9.44
CA THR A 111 12.79 9.62 8.17
C THR A 111 11.44 8.92 8.06
N PHE A 112 10.42 9.69 7.72
CA PHE A 112 9.07 9.24 7.52
C PHE A 112 8.70 9.34 6.04
N VAL A 113 7.90 8.40 5.56
CA VAL A 113 7.49 8.31 4.16
C VAL A 113 6.01 8.04 4.04
N THR A 114 5.44 8.38 2.88
CA THR A 114 4.02 8.30 2.60
C THR A 114 3.68 7.09 1.72
N TRP A 115 2.40 6.98 1.34
CA TRP A 115 1.88 6.01 0.38
C TRP A 115 2.69 5.93 -0.92
N GLN A 116 3.19 7.07 -1.41
CA GLN A 116 3.92 7.16 -2.66
C GLN A 116 5.19 6.30 -2.63
N THR A 117 5.91 6.32 -1.51
CA THR A 117 7.09 5.48 -1.31
C THR A 117 6.72 4.00 -1.27
N PHE A 118 5.60 3.65 -0.65
CA PHE A 118 5.12 2.27 -0.64
C PHE A 118 4.78 1.77 -2.06
N LEU A 119 4.07 2.57 -2.85
CA LEU A 119 3.74 2.24 -4.23
C LEU A 119 4.98 2.04 -5.10
N VAL A 120 5.88 3.03 -5.11
CA VAL A 120 7.08 2.97 -5.95
C VAL A 120 8.02 1.85 -5.49
N ALA A 121 8.17 1.65 -4.18
CA ALA A 121 8.90 0.49 -3.66
C ALA A 121 8.27 -0.83 -4.10
N GLY A 122 6.94 -0.95 -4.09
CA GLY A 122 6.19 -2.10 -4.63
C GLY A 122 6.47 -2.40 -6.09
N MET A 123 6.75 -1.37 -6.90
CA MET A 123 7.03 -1.56 -8.33
C MET A 123 8.50 -1.85 -8.62
N VAL A 124 9.43 -1.35 -7.79
CA VAL A 124 10.89 -1.44 -8.03
C VAL A 124 11.56 -2.61 -7.32
N SER A 125 11.10 -2.93 -6.11
CA SER A 125 11.79 -3.89 -5.25
C SER A 125 11.68 -5.30 -5.83
N THR A 126 12.75 -6.09 -5.70
CA THR A 126 12.87 -7.43 -6.29
C THR A 126 13.03 -8.53 -5.23
N THR A 127 12.68 -8.22 -3.98
CA THR A 127 12.72 -9.19 -2.88
C THR A 127 11.47 -10.06 -2.91
N ALA A 128 11.52 -11.28 -2.37
CA ALA A 128 10.33 -12.14 -2.29
C ALA A 128 9.18 -11.47 -1.50
N ALA A 129 9.50 -10.67 -0.48
CA ALA A 129 8.51 -9.89 0.25
C ALA A 129 7.88 -8.78 -0.60
N ALA A 130 8.66 -8.16 -1.50
CA ALA A 130 8.15 -7.18 -2.45
C ALA A 130 7.20 -7.78 -3.48
N ASP A 131 7.43 -9.03 -3.90
CA ASP A 131 6.53 -9.72 -4.84
C ASP A 131 5.12 -9.87 -4.27
N ALA A 132 5.00 -10.22 -2.97
CA ALA A 132 3.72 -10.27 -2.27
C ALA A 132 3.04 -8.88 -2.22
N ILE A 133 3.81 -7.82 -1.97
CA ILE A 133 3.30 -6.44 -1.97
C ILE A 133 2.84 -6.02 -3.37
N LYS A 134 3.61 -6.36 -4.41
CA LYS A 134 3.27 -6.08 -5.79
C LYS A 134 1.98 -6.79 -6.20
N LEU A 135 1.83 -8.06 -5.81
CA LEU A 135 0.60 -8.82 -6.04
C LEU A 135 -0.60 -8.16 -5.33
N TYR A 136 -0.45 -7.78 -4.07
CA TYR A 136 -1.50 -7.05 -3.33
C TYR A 136 -1.92 -5.76 -4.04
N LEU A 137 -0.95 -4.98 -4.52
CA LEU A 137 -1.21 -3.73 -5.25
C LEU A 137 -1.97 -3.98 -6.57
N LEU A 138 -1.59 -5.03 -7.30
CA LEU A 138 -2.29 -5.43 -8.54
C LEU A 138 -3.70 -5.94 -8.26
N GLN A 139 -3.91 -6.74 -7.20
CA GLN A 139 -5.23 -7.21 -6.79
C GLN A 139 -6.13 -6.05 -6.34
N ALA A 140 -5.59 -5.10 -5.58
CA ALA A 140 -6.32 -3.90 -5.15
C ALA A 140 -6.73 -3.04 -6.35
N GLU A 141 -5.85 -2.91 -7.35
CA GLU A 141 -6.15 -2.19 -8.58
C GLU A 141 -7.20 -2.92 -9.43
N LYS A 142 -7.09 -4.25 -9.59
CA LYS A 142 -8.10 -5.08 -10.27
C LYS A 142 -9.48 -4.90 -9.61
N ALA A 143 -9.55 -4.99 -8.29
CA ALA A 143 -10.77 -4.77 -7.52
C ALA A 143 -11.34 -3.37 -7.71
N ALA A 144 -10.48 -2.34 -7.72
CA ALA A 144 -10.92 -0.96 -7.97
C ALA A 144 -11.48 -0.77 -9.39
N ARG A 145 -10.83 -1.36 -10.41
CA ARG A 145 -11.31 -1.29 -11.81
C ARG A 145 -12.65 -2.00 -12.00
N VAL A 146 -12.85 -3.14 -11.34
CA VAL A 146 -14.12 -3.89 -11.31
C VAL A 146 -15.20 -3.06 -10.62
N ALA A 147 -14.91 -2.51 -9.44
CA ALA A 147 -15.85 -1.66 -8.70
C ALA A 147 -16.23 -0.39 -9.47
N ALA A 148 -15.28 0.22 -10.20
CA ALA A 148 -15.52 1.38 -11.05
C ALA A 148 -16.31 1.05 -12.35
N GLY A 149 -16.57 -0.24 -12.64
CA GLY A 149 -17.28 -0.66 -13.85
C GLY A 149 -16.48 -0.51 -15.14
N THR A 150 -15.16 -0.33 -15.02
CA THR A 150 -14.22 -0.22 -16.16
C THR A 150 -13.93 -1.59 -16.80
N LEU A 151 -14.12 -2.66 -16.03
CA LEU A 151 -14.41 -4.00 -16.54
C LEU A 151 -15.93 -4.14 -16.48
N GLU A 152 -16.59 -4.44 -17.59
CA GLU A 152 -18.05 -4.61 -17.69
C GLU A 152 -18.54 -5.76 -16.78
N VAL A 153 -18.73 -5.46 -15.50
CA VAL A 153 -19.52 -6.29 -14.57
C VAL A 153 -20.85 -5.55 -14.38
N LYS A 154 -21.93 -6.21 -14.82
CA LYS A 154 -23.28 -5.66 -14.91
C LYS A 154 -23.79 -5.16 -13.56
N ARG A 155 -24.10 -3.84 -13.48
CA ARG A 155 -24.94 -3.14 -12.45
C ARG A 155 -24.43 -3.29 -11.00
N ASP A 156 -24.66 -2.42 -10.01
CA ASP A 156 -25.55 -1.28 -9.77
C ASP A 156 -24.80 -0.15 -9.02
N GLN A 157 -25.44 1.02 -8.96
CA GLN A 157 -25.00 2.28 -8.33
C GLN A 157 -24.78 2.18 -6.79
N SER A 158 -23.54 1.95 -6.34
CA SER A 158 -23.05 2.39 -5.01
C SER A 158 -21.50 2.41 -4.92
N ARG A 159 -20.84 2.76 -6.03
CA ARG A 159 -19.54 2.20 -6.44
C ARG A 159 -18.26 2.78 -5.81
N PHE A 160 -18.31 3.91 -5.10
CA PHE A 160 -17.09 4.46 -4.47
C PHE A 160 -16.82 3.94 -3.05
N ASP A 161 -17.83 3.49 -2.32
CA ASP A 161 -17.64 2.83 -1.00
C ASP A 161 -17.26 1.35 -1.13
N SER A 162 -17.39 0.77 -2.33
CA SER A 162 -17.30 -0.67 -2.54
C SER A 162 -15.88 -1.19 -2.66
N ALA A 163 -14.94 -0.50 -3.32
CA ALA A 163 -13.54 -0.93 -3.40
C ALA A 163 -12.88 -0.93 -2.01
N ALA A 164 -13.17 0.11 -1.22
CA ALA A 164 -12.81 0.22 0.18
C ALA A 164 -13.42 -0.94 1.00
N LYS A 165 -14.69 -1.29 0.80
CA LYS A 165 -15.30 -2.43 1.51
C LYS A 165 -14.72 -3.78 1.07
N VAL A 166 -14.43 -3.96 -0.21
CA VAL A 166 -13.86 -5.20 -0.77
C VAL A 166 -12.46 -5.46 -0.22
N VAL A 167 -11.57 -4.48 -0.24
CA VAL A 167 -10.23 -4.62 0.34
C VAL A 167 -10.30 -4.90 1.85
N ASN A 168 -11.28 -4.34 2.56
CA ASN A 168 -11.51 -4.62 3.99
C ASN A 168 -11.99 -6.07 4.20
N LEU A 169 -12.91 -6.56 3.36
CA LEU A 169 -13.40 -7.94 3.41
C LEU A 169 -12.28 -8.94 3.12
N ILE A 170 -11.44 -8.69 2.11
CA ILE A 170 -10.27 -9.53 1.78
C ILE A 170 -9.29 -9.56 2.94
N SER A 171 -8.89 -8.39 3.46
CA SER A 171 -7.95 -8.30 4.59
C SER A 171 -8.48 -8.99 5.85
N LYS A 172 -9.79 -8.92 6.12
CA LYS A 172 -10.42 -9.65 7.23
C LYS A 172 -10.45 -11.16 7.02
N ALA A 173 -10.72 -11.60 5.79
CA ALA A 173 -10.72 -13.02 5.44
C ALA A 173 -9.31 -13.62 5.60
N GLU A 174 -8.26 -12.91 5.19
CA GLU A 174 -6.88 -13.38 5.31
C GLU A 174 -6.37 -13.50 6.75
N ARG A 175 -6.92 -12.69 7.67
CA ARG A 175 -6.62 -12.77 9.12
C ARG A 175 -7.22 -14.00 9.80
N ILE A 176 -8.06 -14.78 9.11
CA ILE A 176 -8.63 -16.03 9.63
C ILE A 176 -7.51 -17.08 9.69
N LYS A 177 -7.22 -17.56 10.90
CA LYS A 177 -6.16 -18.57 11.14
C LYS A 177 -6.51 -19.97 10.60
N ASP A 178 -7.80 -20.27 10.49
CA ASP A 178 -8.28 -21.54 9.94
C ASP A 178 -8.26 -21.48 8.41
N GLN A 179 -7.46 -22.34 7.79
CA GLN A 179 -7.25 -22.36 6.34
C GLN A 179 -8.54 -22.66 5.56
N LYS A 180 -9.38 -23.59 6.02
CA LYS A 180 -10.64 -23.95 5.34
C LYS A 180 -11.64 -22.81 5.42
N LEU A 181 -11.68 -22.14 6.57
CA LEU A 181 -12.59 -21.03 6.83
C LEU A 181 -12.15 -19.76 6.09
N ARG A 182 -10.84 -19.56 5.94
CA ARG A 182 -10.23 -18.53 5.08
C ARG A 182 -10.56 -18.75 3.60
N GLU A 183 -10.34 -19.96 3.08
CA GLU A 183 -10.67 -20.30 1.69
C GLU A 183 -12.16 -20.13 1.40
N PHE A 184 -13.01 -20.52 2.35
CA PHE A 184 -14.46 -20.31 2.25
C PHE A 184 -14.83 -18.83 2.21
N ALA A 185 -14.26 -18.01 3.10
CA ALA A 185 -14.49 -16.57 3.12
C ALA A 185 -14.00 -15.89 1.83
N LEU A 186 -12.83 -16.27 1.34
CA LEU A 186 -12.27 -15.73 0.10
C LEU A 186 -13.09 -16.12 -1.13
N ARG A 187 -13.58 -17.36 -1.22
CA ARG A 187 -14.52 -17.78 -2.26
C ARG A 187 -15.82 -17.00 -2.20
N HIS A 188 -16.38 -16.81 -1.01
CA HIS A 188 -17.62 -16.06 -0.86
C HIS A 188 -17.46 -14.59 -1.27
N ILE A 189 -16.31 -13.99 -0.98
CA ILE A 189 -15.98 -12.63 -1.44
C ILE A 189 -15.80 -12.59 -2.96
N ASP A 190 -15.18 -13.61 -3.55
CA ASP A 190 -15.00 -13.72 -5.01
C ASP A 190 -16.35 -13.93 -5.72
N ASP A 191 -17.24 -14.77 -5.17
CA ASP A 191 -18.61 -14.97 -5.66
C ASP A 191 -19.44 -13.69 -5.60
N LEU A 192 -19.30 -12.90 -4.52
CA LEU A 192 -19.91 -11.57 -4.41
C LEU A 192 -19.40 -10.57 -5.44
N LEU A 193 -18.28 -10.88 -6.12
CA LEU A 193 -17.67 -10.09 -7.17
C LEU A 193 -17.74 -10.79 -8.53
N ASP A 194 -18.68 -11.71 -8.72
CA ASP A 194 -18.87 -12.51 -9.95
C ASP A 194 -17.59 -13.23 -10.42
N GLY A 195 -16.74 -13.66 -9.48
CA GLY A 195 -15.48 -14.34 -9.77
C GLY A 195 -14.40 -13.43 -10.39
N ALA A 196 -14.59 -12.10 -10.33
CA ALA A 196 -13.70 -11.16 -10.98
C ALA A 196 -12.27 -11.15 -10.39
N LEU A 197 -12.09 -11.62 -9.15
CA LEU A 197 -10.77 -11.64 -8.50
C LEU A 197 -10.07 -12.99 -8.59
N GLU A 198 -10.79 -14.06 -8.92
CA GLU A 198 -10.27 -15.44 -9.06
C GLU A 198 -9.57 -15.96 -7.79
N LEU A 199 -9.97 -15.44 -6.63
CA LEU A 199 -9.34 -15.71 -5.33
C LEU A 199 -9.43 -17.20 -4.96
N GLY A 200 -10.45 -17.93 -5.46
CA GLY A 200 -10.62 -19.36 -5.22
C GLY A 200 -9.75 -20.28 -6.09
N LYS A 201 -9.04 -19.75 -7.09
CA LYS A 201 -8.22 -20.51 -8.06
C LYS A 201 -6.71 -20.27 -7.91
N GLN A 202 -6.31 -19.22 -7.19
CA GLN A 202 -4.91 -19.04 -6.81
C GLN A 202 -4.61 -20.03 -5.68
N GLY A 203 -3.99 -21.15 -6.02
CA GLY A 203 -3.45 -22.10 -5.04
C GLY A 203 -2.54 -21.38 -4.04
N ASP A 204 -2.46 -21.92 -2.82
CA ASP A 204 -1.76 -21.35 -1.66
C ASP A 204 -0.58 -20.46 -2.08
N LEU A 205 -0.79 -19.15 -2.05
CA LEU A 205 0.23 -18.16 -2.42
C LEU A 205 1.40 -18.10 -1.41
N PHE A 206 1.35 -18.94 -0.37
CA PHE A 206 2.27 -18.93 0.77
C PHE A 206 2.59 -20.33 1.34
N SER A 207 2.45 -21.41 0.55
CA SER A 207 3.03 -22.72 0.91
C SER A 207 4.53 -22.77 0.63
#